data_AF-A0A954UD58-F1
#
_entry.id   AF-A0A954UD58-F1
#
_cell.length_a   1.000
_cell.length_b   1.000
_cell.length_c   1.000
_cell.angle_alpha   90.00
_cell.angle_beta   90.00
_cell.angle_gamma   90.00
#
_symmetry.space_group_name_H-M   'P 1'
#
loop_
_entity.id
_entity.type
_entity.pdbx_description
1 polymer ?
#
loop_
_entity_poly.entity_id
_entity_poly.type
_entity_poly.pdbx_seq_one_letter_code
_entity_poly.pdbx_strand_id
1 'polypeptide(L)'
;MATAKDIFLRAIVIESDDERQRYVDEACGSNLELRTQVRKLVSEHFEPDSRFSKPAARFAYTVTADGGSGGSGLSDSSSHHGRFLPGTKLAER
;
A
#
# COMPACT_ATOMS: atom_id res chain seq x y z
N MET A 1 -1.54 17.73 -28.28
CA MET A 1 -1.02 18.45 -27.11
C MET A 1 -0.40 17.42 -26.18
N ALA A 2 0.81 17.67 -25.67
CA ALA A 2 1.44 16.77 -24.69
C ALA A 2 0.70 16.88 -23.34
N THR A 3 0.49 15.76 -22.67
CA THR A 3 -0.17 15.75 -21.35
C THR A 3 0.83 16.08 -20.24
N ALA A 4 0.35 16.45 -19.06
CA ALA A 4 1.20 16.67 -17.88
C ALA A 4 2.12 15.48 -17.59
N LYS A 5 1.59 14.26 -17.78
CA LYS A 5 2.31 13.01 -17.58
C LYS A 5 3.47 12.86 -18.58
N ASP A 6 3.23 13.17 -19.85
CA ASP A 6 4.27 13.03 -20.89
C ASP A 6 5.43 14.00 -20.67
N ILE A 7 5.12 15.23 -20.24
CA ILE A 7 6.13 16.25 -19.92
C ILE A 7 6.92 15.82 -18.68
N PHE A 8 6.24 15.36 -17.63
CA PHE A 8 6.90 14.87 -16.42
C PHE A 8 7.87 13.70 -16.72
N LEU A 9 7.43 12.69 -17.47
CA LEU A 9 8.26 11.52 -17.78
C LEU A 9 9.52 11.87 -18.58
N ARG A 10 9.47 12.93 -19.39
CA ARG A 10 10.67 13.45 -20.09
C ARG A 10 11.52 14.32 -19.19
N ALA A 11 10.92 15.05 -18.26
CA ALA A 11 11.66 15.90 -17.33
C ALA A 11 12.53 15.08 -16.36
N ILE A 12 12.05 13.93 -15.87
CA ILE A 12 12.79 13.12 -14.89
C ILE A 12 14.07 12.46 -15.42
N VAL A 13 14.20 12.30 -16.74
CA VAL A 13 15.43 11.79 -17.37
C VAL A 13 16.48 12.88 -17.59
N ILE A 14 16.14 14.16 -17.37
CA ILE A 14 17.09 15.26 -17.44
C ILE A 14 17.77 15.40 -16.07
N GLU A 15 19.05 15.04 -16.03
CA GLU A 15 19.87 15.06 -14.81
C GLU A 15 20.13 16.49 -14.31
N SER A 16 20.33 17.45 -15.23
CA SER A 16 20.56 18.85 -14.87
C SER A 16 19.27 19.55 -14.44
N ASP A 17 19.29 20.12 -13.25
CA ASP A 17 18.17 20.89 -12.69
C ASP A 17 17.78 22.09 -13.55
N ASP A 18 18.77 22.83 -14.04
CA ASP A 18 18.56 24.01 -14.88
C ASP A 18 17.97 23.63 -16.24
N GLU A 19 18.50 22.58 -16.88
CA GLU A 19 18.00 22.08 -18.16
C GLU A 19 16.57 21.54 -18.02
N ARG A 20 16.28 20.86 -16.92
CA ARG A 20 14.96 20.33 -16.60
C ARG A 20 13.94 21.45 -16.41
N GLN A 21 14.29 22.52 -15.71
CA GLN A 21 13.39 23.67 -15.54
C GLN A 21 13.09 24.35 -16.88
N ARG A 22 14.11 24.56 -17.72
CA ARG A 22 13.92 25.13 -19.06
C ARG A 22 13.02 24.25 -19.93
N TYR A 23 13.22 22.94 -19.90
CA TYR A 23 12.37 21.99 -20.62
C TYR A 23 10.91 22.07 -20.17
N VAL A 24 10.64 22.11 -18.86
CA VAL A 24 9.27 22.23 -18.34
C VAL A 24 8.63 23.55 -18.74
N ASP A 25 9.37 24.66 -18.69
CA ASP A 25 8.85 25.97 -19.09
C ASP A 25 8.53 26.04 -20.58
N GLU A 26 9.37 25.46 -21.44
CA GLU A 26 9.14 25.38 -22.88
C GLU A 26 7.97 24.43 -23.22
N ALA A 27 7.93 23.25 -22.62
CA ALA A 27 6.92 22.23 -22.91
C ALA A 27 5.51 22.63 -22.43
N CYS A 28 5.41 23.38 -21.33
CA CYS A 28 4.13 23.89 -20.83
C CYS A 28 3.68 25.17 -21.53
N GLY A 29 4.58 25.90 -22.20
CA GLY A 29 4.25 27.11 -22.95
C GLY A 29 3.53 28.16 -22.10
N SER A 30 2.36 28.61 -22.54
CA SER A 30 1.51 29.58 -21.82
C SER A 30 0.54 28.94 -20.81
N ASN A 31 0.47 27.61 -20.73
CA ASN A 31 -0.47 26.93 -19.86
C ASN A 31 0.06 26.87 -18.41
N LEU A 32 -0.37 27.84 -17.59
CA LEU A 32 0.03 27.98 -16.19
C LEU A 32 -0.43 26.82 -15.30
N GLU A 33 -1.63 26.29 -15.56
CA GLU A 33 -2.16 25.17 -14.79
C GLU A 33 -1.32 23.90 -15.01
N LEU A 34 -1.03 23.60 -16.28
CA LEU A 34 -0.17 22.50 -16.67
C LEU A 34 1.24 22.62 -16.07
N ARG A 35 1.83 23.81 -16.13
CA ARG A 35 3.15 24.10 -15.54
C ARG A 35 3.16 23.86 -14.04
N THR A 36 2.10 24.27 -13.34
CA THR A 36 1.96 24.09 -11.89
C THR A 36 1.92 22.61 -11.52
N GLN A 37 1.12 21.82 -12.25
CA GLN A 37 1.02 20.38 -12.04
C GLN A 37 2.35 19.66 -12.28
N VAL A 38 3.02 19.96 -13.39
CA VAL A 38 4.31 19.33 -13.72
C VAL A 38 5.40 19.70 -12.71
N ARG A 39 5.50 20.98 -12.31
CA ARG A 39 6.48 21.41 -11.30
C ARG A 39 6.28 20.72 -9.96
N LYS A 40 5.03 20.54 -9.53
CA LYS A 40 4.71 19.78 -8.31
C LYS A 40 5.22 18.34 -8.41
N LEU A 41 4.90 17.65 -9.51
CA LEU A 41 5.34 16.27 -9.72
C LEU A 41 6.87 16.13 -9.76
N VAL A 42 7.56 17.05 -10.44
CA VAL A 42 9.03 17.07 -10.50
C VAL A 42 9.62 17.31 -9.11
N SER A 43 9.09 18.27 -8.34
CA SER A 43 9.54 18.55 -6.98
C SER A 43 9.39 17.32 -6.07
N GLU A 44 8.21 16.69 -6.08
CA GLU A 44 7.93 15.50 -5.27
C GLU A 44 8.79 14.29 -5.66
N HIS A 45 9.24 14.20 -6.92
CA HIS A 45 10.12 13.12 -7.38
C HIS A 45 11.57 13.27 -6.89
N PHE A 46 12.11 14.48 -6.95
CA PHE A 46 13.51 14.75 -6.60
C PHE A 46 13.72 15.08 -5.13
N GLU A 47 12.67 15.42 -4.37
CA GLU A 47 12.80 15.48 -2.92
C GLU A 47 12.97 14.06 -2.35
N PRO A 48 14.15 13.72 -1.79
CA PRO A 48 14.34 12.44 -1.15
C PRO A 48 13.42 12.39 0.07
N ASP A 49 12.36 11.60 -0.04
CA ASP A 49 11.30 11.56 0.94
C ASP A 49 11.91 11.30 2.33
N SER A 50 11.89 12.32 3.20
CA SER A 50 12.13 12.18 4.64
C SER A 50 11.21 11.11 5.25
N ARG A 51 10.16 10.69 4.52
CA ARG A 51 9.33 9.52 4.82
C ARG A 51 10.07 8.18 4.77
N PHE A 52 10.99 7.95 3.83
CA PHE A 52 11.80 6.71 3.81
C PHE A 52 13.02 6.79 4.72
N SER A 53 13.42 8.00 5.11
CA SER A 53 14.51 8.18 6.07
C SER A 53 14.10 7.81 7.50
N LYS A 54 12.80 7.63 7.79
CA LYS A 54 12.34 7.17 9.09
C LYS A 54 12.35 5.63 9.11
N PRO A 55 13.02 4.99 10.09
CA PRO A 55 12.95 3.54 10.23
C PRO A 55 11.48 3.13 10.38
N ALA A 56 11.09 2.04 9.71
CA ALA A 56 9.77 1.45 9.89
C ALA A 56 9.50 1.30 11.39
N ALA A 57 8.39 1.88 11.86
CA ALA A 57 8.02 1.83 13.25
C ALA A 57 8.08 0.37 13.72
N ARG A 58 8.97 0.05 14.67
CA ARG A 58 8.97 -1.26 15.33
C ARG A 58 7.60 -1.36 15.98
N PHE A 59 6.73 -2.24 15.48
CA PHE A 59 5.43 -2.51 16.06
C PHE A 59 5.62 -2.86 17.55
N ALA A 60 5.40 -1.89 18.43
CA ALA A 60 5.33 -2.12 19.86
C ALA A 60 3.94 -2.70 20.13
N TYR A 61 3.90 -4.03 20.18
CA TYR A 61 2.83 -4.93 20.64
C TYR A 61 1.36 -4.57 20.29
N THR A 62 0.68 -5.51 19.64
CA THR A 62 -0.78 -5.50 19.61
C THR A 62 -1.31 -5.75 21.02
N VAL A 63 -1.92 -4.75 21.65
CA VAL A 63 -2.82 -4.95 22.80
C VAL A 63 -3.99 -5.79 22.29
N THR A 64 -4.02 -7.08 22.62
CA THR A 64 -5.28 -7.81 22.68
C THR A 64 -6.06 -7.21 23.84
N ALA A 65 -7.18 -6.55 23.55
CA ALA A 65 -8.14 -6.16 24.57
C ALA A 65 -8.65 -7.46 25.23
N ASP A 66 -8.15 -7.75 26.44
CA ASP A 66 -8.71 -8.79 27.28
C ASP A 66 -10.08 -8.30 27.76
N GLY A 67 -11.10 -8.64 26.98
CA GLY A 67 -12.49 -8.47 27.34
C GLY A 67 -12.86 -9.52 28.38
N GLY A 68 -12.74 -9.18 29.66
CA GLY A 68 -13.34 -9.91 30.77
C GLY A 68 -14.86 -9.90 30.65
N SER A 69 -15.40 -10.88 29.94
CA SER A 69 -16.83 -11.04 29.68
C SER A 69 -17.53 -11.71 30.87
N GLY A 70 -18.19 -10.90 31.70
CA GLY A 70 -19.27 -11.39 32.57
C GLY A 70 -20.49 -11.68 31.72
N GLY A 71 -20.83 -12.96 31.54
CA GLY A 71 -22.02 -13.36 30.79
C GLY A 71 -22.19 -14.86 30.73
N SER A 72 -22.88 -15.42 31.73
CA SER A 72 -23.46 -16.76 31.72
C SER A 72 -24.45 -16.91 30.57
N GLY A 73 -24.40 -18.00 29.79
CA GLY A 73 -25.42 -18.24 28.77
C GLY A 73 -25.21 -19.45 27.86
N LEU A 74 -25.42 -20.65 28.42
CA LEU A 74 -26.05 -21.82 27.79
C LEU A 74 -25.56 -22.23 26.37
N SER A 75 -24.66 -23.21 26.32
CA SER A 75 -24.44 -24.05 25.13
C SER A 75 -25.40 -25.26 25.16
N ASP A 76 -26.51 -25.18 24.44
CA ASP A 76 -27.18 -26.36 23.88
C ASP A 76 -26.66 -26.53 22.45
N SER A 77 -25.77 -27.50 22.24
CA SER A 77 -25.31 -27.89 20.90
C SER A 77 -26.10 -29.10 20.46
N SER A 78 -27.27 -28.83 19.86
CA SER A 78 -28.02 -29.81 19.08
C SER A 78 -27.45 -29.97 17.67
N SER A 79 -27.27 -31.24 17.28
CA SER A 79 -27.29 -31.79 15.92
C SER A 79 -26.00 -31.88 15.09
N HIS A 80 -25.45 -33.10 15.14
CA HIS A 80 -25.15 -33.97 13.99
C HIS A 80 -24.11 -33.54 12.95
N HIS A 81 -22.94 -34.20 12.96
CA HIS A 81 -22.41 -34.96 11.81
C HIS A 81 -21.22 -35.83 12.24
N GLY A 82 -21.36 -37.15 12.15
CA GLY A 82 -20.24 -38.09 12.37
C GLY A 82 -20.66 -39.46 12.88
N ARG A 83 -21.46 -40.20 12.09
CA ARG A 83 -21.70 -41.64 12.34
C ARG A 83 -20.38 -42.40 12.22
N PHE A 84 -19.79 -42.74 13.36
CA PHE A 84 -18.74 -43.76 13.45
C PHE A 84 -19.36 -45.15 13.30
N LEU A 85 -19.08 -45.83 12.18
CA LEU A 85 -18.94 -47.29 12.02
C LEU A 85 -18.20 -47.50 10.69
N PRO A 86 -17.03 -48.20 10.62
CA PRO A 86 -17.06 -49.66 10.58
C PRO A 86 -15.84 -50.35 11.25
N GLY A 87 -16.11 -51.50 11.86
CA GLY A 87 -15.09 -52.41 12.39
C GLY A 87 -14.08 -52.79 11.31
N THR A 88 -12.82 -52.46 11.57
CA THR A 88 -11.67 -52.92 10.81
C THR A 88 -11.48 -54.40 11.05
N LYS A 89 -11.90 -55.23 10.09
CA LYS A 89 -11.30 -56.55 9.89
C LYS A 89 -9.93 -56.35 9.22
N LEU A 90 -8.87 -56.87 9.83
CA LEU A 90 -7.85 -57.63 9.10
C LEU A 90 -7.19 -58.61 10.08
N ALA A 91 -7.11 -59.87 9.64
CA ALA A 91 -6.53 -61.00 10.34
C ALA A 91 -5.03 -61.16 10.04
N GLU A 92 -4.41 -62.15 10.69
CA GLU A 92 -3.05 -62.69 10.55
C GLU A 92 -1.95 -61.88 11.26
N ARG A 93 -1.21 -62.47 12.20
CA ARG A 93 -0.43 -63.71 12.08
C ARG A 93 -0.23 -64.43 13.41
#